data_AF-A0A7R9QS69-F1
#
_entry.id   AF-A0A7R9QS69-F1
#
_cell.length_a   1.000
_cell.length_b   1.000
_cell.length_c   1.000
_cell.angle_alpha   90.00
_cell.angle_beta   90.00
_cell.angle_gamma   90.00
#
_symmetry.space_group_name_H-M   'P 1'
#
loop_
_entity.id
_entity.type
_entity.pdbx_description
1 polymer ?
#
loop_
_entity_poly.entity_id
_entity_poly.type
_entity_poly.pdbx_seq_one_letter_code
_entity_poly.pdbx_strand_id
1 'polypeptide(L)'
;VTTPKLLPQKFALFANNTENKFEVLTGHKTGLYSRILKWNDNSSLSVWTGRSCNLVNGTNGFQFSPLIQRDDRLFEYSTDICRSIEMSYESQEDIDGIPIYRFSPVDNAFYSPKHNIHNTCYCLSPKTPEKCNFIGILNMSSCTGAPLILSNPHFRRTSQVIAKSIDGLSPEERLHHTFIEVEPISGLVTYRARRYQLNVHTKKCPLNQNVGKTLKEAIIPGDRMSRSVSACVASFDHSYVKYFATTRLQRRVQEISQELQEMMLDLLREYSNRNNGELPEQIIVYRDGVSEGQFNAALQQEIKALSKTFAAEREGYEPQLTYIVVQKRHHTRFFPSNPAEGVGRAKNVPPGLVVDTDVVSKTHFDYFLCSHEGIQGTSRPTHYFILWDDNKFTPDQLQQLTFALTHVYARCTRSISYPAPIAYAHLAAYRTQRHIIGFKQREDSESGSYGGSSVGVAAPRRHGVGGDEVLMDKMKINAAFKSQMYFC
;
A
#
# COMPACT_ATOMS: atom_id res chain seq x y z
N VAL A 1 14.56 -24.55 38.53
CA VAL A 1 14.40 -23.95 37.19
C VAL A 1 15.63 -24.30 36.38
N THR A 2 15.53 -25.32 35.55
CA THR A 2 16.63 -25.83 34.71
C THR A 2 16.89 -24.86 33.57
N THR A 3 18.09 -24.28 33.54
CA THR A 3 18.60 -23.51 32.41
C THR A 3 18.65 -24.42 31.17
N PRO A 4 18.06 -24.04 30.02
CA PRO A 4 18.12 -24.87 28.83
C PRO A 4 19.57 -24.97 28.34
N LYS A 5 20.01 -26.21 28.13
CA LYS A 5 21.29 -26.55 27.50
C LYS A 5 21.36 -25.89 26.12
N LEU A 6 22.45 -25.13 25.92
CA LEU A 6 23.05 -24.71 24.65
C LEU A 6 22.06 -24.50 23.49
N LEU A 7 21.71 -23.23 23.24
CA LEU A 7 21.11 -22.81 21.99
C LEU A 7 21.89 -23.41 20.80
N PRO A 8 21.22 -24.02 19.80
CA PRO A 8 21.90 -24.58 18.63
C PRO A 8 22.75 -23.52 17.94
N GLN A 9 23.80 -23.94 17.22
CA GLN A 9 24.73 -23.04 16.51
C GLN A 9 24.04 -22.12 15.49
N LYS A 10 22.80 -22.47 15.10
CA LYS A 10 21.90 -21.70 14.25
C LYS A 10 20.50 -21.79 14.84
N PHE A 11 19.84 -20.66 15.02
CA PHE A 11 18.44 -20.59 15.41
C PHE A 11 17.70 -19.65 14.46
N ALA A 12 16.48 -20.03 14.07
CA ALA A 12 15.60 -19.20 13.26
C ALA A 12 14.47 -18.72 14.18
N LEU A 13 14.43 -17.42 14.44
CA LEU A 13 13.21 -16.75 14.90
C LEU A 13 12.43 -16.42 13.63
N PHE A 14 11.14 -16.75 13.60
CA PHE A 14 10.19 -16.70 12.47
C PHE A 14 10.13 -17.98 11.58
N ALA A 15 9.11 -18.80 11.84
CA ALA A 15 8.46 -19.69 10.88
C ALA A 15 6.95 -19.42 11.04
N ASN A 16 6.18 -19.00 10.03
CA ASN A 16 5.92 -19.66 8.77
C ASN A 16 5.58 -18.60 7.69
N ASN A 17 6.56 -18.24 6.86
CA ASN A 17 6.36 -17.46 5.64
C ASN A 17 7.44 -17.93 4.66
N THR A 18 7.06 -18.40 3.47
CA THR A 18 8.02 -18.92 2.47
C THR A 18 8.85 -17.81 1.80
N GLU A 19 8.61 -16.54 2.14
CA GLU A 19 9.32 -15.37 1.65
C GLU A 19 9.92 -14.57 2.82
N ASN A 20 11.17 -14.10 2.67
CA ASN A 20 11.97 -13.32 3.63
C ASN A 20 12.52 -14.07 4.86
N LYS A 21 13.02 -15.29 4.65
CA LYS A 21 13.71 -16.08 5.68
C LYS A 21 15.10 -15.51 5.99
N PHE A 22 15.39 -15.27 7.26
CA PHE A 22 16.74 -14.90 7.73
C PHE A 22 17.38 -16.06 8.49
N GLU A 23 18.61 -16.40 8.13
CA GLU A 23 19.51 -17.21 8.96
C GLU A 23 20.43 -16.24 9.70
N VAL A 24 20.40 -16.22 11.04
CA VAL A 24 21.17 -15.27 11.87
C VAL A 24 22.07 -15.97 12.87
N LEU A 25 23.13 -15.28 13.29
CA LEU A 25 24.02 -15.72 14.36
C LEU A 25 23.37 -15.52 15.73
N THR A 26 23.49 -16.55 16.58
CA THR A 26 23.01 -16.56 17.97
C THR A 26 23.92 -15.80 18.92
N GLY A 27 25.05 -15.28 18.44
CA GLY A 27 26.13 -14.72 19.28
C GLY A 27 26.96 -15.76 20.03
N HIS A 28 26.53 -17.04 20.06
CA HIS A 28 27.27 -18.11 20.73
C HIS A 28 28.65 -18.31 20.07
N LYS A 29 29.72 -18.17 20.85
CA LYS A 29 31.15 -18.23 20.47
C LYS A 29 31.71 -17.06 19.66
N THR A 30 30.90 -16.29 18.94
CA THR A 30 31.38 -15.19 18.07
C THR A 30 31.16 -13.79 18.64
N GLY A 31 30.26 -13.62 19.63
CA GLY A 31 29.82 -12.31 20.13
C GLY A 31 28.93 -11.52 19.14
N LEU A 32 28.82 -11.98 17.89
CA LEU A 32 28.07 -11.33 16.81
C LEU A 32 26.59 -11.75 16.84
N TYR A 33 25.85 -11.26 17.82
CA TYR A 33 24.42 -11.54 17.97
C TYR A 33 23.58 -10.86 16.86
N SER A 34 22.55 -11.55 16.36
CA SER A 34 21.57 -11.06 15.36
C SER A 34 22.14 -10.76 13.96
N ARG A 35 23.43 -11.03 13.73
CA ARG A 35 24.06 -10.84 12.42
C ARG A 35 23.53 -11.84 11.40
N ILE A 36 23.11 -11.35 10.24
CA ILE A 36 22.58 -12.18 9.16
C ILE A 36 23.70 -12.95 8.48
N LEU A 37 23.50 -14.25 8.29
CA LEU A 37 24.32 -15.15 7.48
C LEU A 37 23.72 -15.35 6.10
N LYS A 38 22.40 -15.52 6.03
CA LYS A 38 21.67 -15.74 4.78
C LYS A 38 20.31 -15.08 4.80
N TRP A 39 19.87 -14.66 3.62
CA TRP A 39 18.50 -14.25 3.36
C TRP A 39 17.96 -15.10 2.21
N ASN A 40 16.79 -15.72 2.41
CA ASN A 40 16.19 -16.70 1.49
C ASN A 40 17.20 -17.77 1.03
N ASP A 41 17.90 -18.37 2.00
CA ASP A 41 18.93 -19.41 1.80
C ASP A 41 20.18 -18.98 0.98
N ASN A 42 20.29 -17.69 0.63
CA ASN A 42 21.42 -17.11 -0.07
C ASN A 42 22.30 -16.26 0.87
N SER A 43 23.62 -16.50 0.85
CA SER A 43 24.61 -15.68 1.57
C SER A 43 25.03 -14.43 0.79
N SER A 44 24.71 -14.37 -0.50
CA SER A 44 24.92 -13.22 -1.37
C SER A 44 23.86 -13.19 -2.47
N LEU A 45 23.48 -12.00 -2.89
CA LEU A 45 22.53 -11.77 -3.97
C LEU A 45 23.19 -11.89 -5.36
N SER A 46 22.35 -11.82 -6.40
CA SER A 46 22.76 -11.65 -7.79
C SER A 46 22.07 -10.45 -8.45
N VAL A 47 21.63 -9.49 -7.63
CA VAL A 47 20.80 -8.35 -8.02
C VAL A 47 21.65 -7.21 -8.57
N TRP A 48 22.80 -6.96 -7.95
CA TRP A 48 23.72 -5.88 -8.32
C TRP A 48 24.84 -6.39 -9.22
N THR A 49 25.55 -5.49 -9.91
CA THR A 49 26.52 -5.90 -10.95
C THR A 49 27.83 -6.46 -10.40
N GLY A 50 28.12 -6.25 -9.11
CA GLY A 50 29.36 -6.69 -8.47
C GLY A 50 29.13 -7.44 -7.16
N ARG A 51 30.10 -8.29 -6.80
CA ARG A 51 29.98 -9.20 -5.65
C ARG A 51 29.83 -8.46 -4.31
N SER A 52 30.55 -7.37 -4.10
CA SER A 52 30.51 -6.59 -2.84
C SER A 52 29.14 -5.98 -2.57
N CYS A 53 28.47 -5.45 -3.59
CA CYS A 53 27.12 -4.88 -3.47
C CYS A 53 26.04 -5.92 -3.17
N ASN A 54 26.31 -7.19 -3.48
CA ASN A 54 25.40 -8.30 -3.26
C ASN A 54 25.61 -8.98 -1.90
N LEU A 55 26.52 -8.49 -1.06
CA LEU A 55 26.73 -9.06 0.27
C LEU A 55 25.56 -8.69 1.19
N VAL A 56 25.03 -9.71 1.87
CA VAL A 56 24.06 -9.54 2.96
C VAL A 56 24.85 -9.37 4.24
N ASN A 57 25.12 -8.12 4.63
CA ASN A 57 25.92 -7.79 5.82
C ASN A 57 25.09 -7.04 6.87
N GLY A 58 25.44 -7.24 8.14
CA GLY A 58 24.78 -6.59 9.27
C GLY A 58 23.59 -7.37 9.82
N THR A 59 22.69 -6.66 10.48
CA THR A 59 21.45 -7.21 11.06
C THR A 59 20.25 -6.74 10.25
N ASN A 60 19.04 -7.18 10.60
CA ASN A 60 17.80 -6.72 9.96
C ASN A 60 17.31 -5.33 10.46
N GLY A 61 18.11 -4.66 11.31
CA GLY A 61 17.79 -3.34 11.86
C GLY A 61 16.74 -3.33 12.97
N PHE A 62 16.45 -4.47 13.59
CA PHE A 62 15.63 -4.55 14.81
C PHE A 62 16.47 -4.79 16.07
N GLN A 63 17.64 -5.41 15.91
CA GLN A 63 18.52 -5.77 17.00
C GLN A 63 19.94 -5.81 16.47
N PHE A 64 20.86 -5.19 17.21
CA PHE A 64 22.29 -5.23 16.98
C PHE A 64 22.99 -6.07 18.05
N SER A 65 24.29 -6.32 17.85
CA SER A 65 25.08 -6.99 18.88
C SER A 65 25.16 -6.08 20.13
N PRO A 66 25.04 -6.65 21.36
CA PRO A 66 25.17 -5.91 22.61
C PRO A 66 26.47 -5.11 22.73
N LEU A 67 26.49 -4.17 23.67
CA LEU A 67 27.65 -3.35 24.06
C LEU A 67 28.16 -2.37 22.98
N ILE A 68 27.21 -1.72 22.30
CA ILE A 68 27.49 -0.77 21.23
C ILE A 68 28.20 0.48 21.76
N GLN A 69 29.27 0.86 21.07
CA GLN A 69 30.03 2.09 21.29
C GLN A 69 29.67 3.16 20.25
N ARG A 70 30.02 4.42 20.53
CA ARG A 70 29.72 5.55 19.63
C ARG A 70 30.53 5.53 18.34
N ASP A 71 31.70 4.89 18.35
CA ASP A 71 32.58 4.72 17.19
C ASP A 71 32.27 3.47 16.36
N ASP A 72 31.31 2.65 16.80
CA ASP A 72 30.86 1.49 16.05
C ASP A 72 30.17 1.88 14.74
N ARG A 73 30.43 1.06 13.72
CA ARG A 73 29.73 1.14 12.42
C ARG A 73 28.68 0.04 12.38
N LEU A 74 27.42 0.43 12.47
CA LEU A 74 26.31 -0.50 12.43
C LEU A 74 25.90 -0.74 10.98
N PHE A 75 25.68 -2.02 10.62
CA PHE A 75 25.19 -2.38 9.29
C PHE A 75 23.77 -2.92 9.40
N GLU A 76 22.86 -2.36 8.61
CA GLU A 76 21.49 -2.82 8.45
C GLU A 76 21.30 -3.34 7.04
N TYR A 77 20.91 -4.61 6.89
CA TYR A 77 20.46 -5.14 5.62
C TYR A 77 18.97 -4.84 5.42
N SER A 78 18.67 -4.04 4.40
CA SER A 78 17.29 -3.71 4.03
C SER A 78 16.83 -4.59 2.87
N THR A 79 15.81 -5.41 3.14
CA THR A 79 15.12 -6.22 2.12
C THR A 79 14.37 -5.38 1.11
N ASP A 80 13.89 -4.20 1.51
CA ASP A 80 13.14 -3.28 0.64
C ASP A 80 14.01 -2.73 -0.50
N ILE A 81 15.33 -2.67 -0.26
CA ILE A 81 16.29 -2.15 -1.23
C ILE A 81 17.41 -3.12 -1.58
N CYS A 82 17.28 -4.40 -1.22
CA CYS A 82 18.24 -5.47 -1.48
C CYS A 82 19.71 -5.09 -1.15
N ARG A 83 19.94 -4.32 -0.08
CA ARG A 83 21.26 -3.70 0.17
C ARG A 83 21.52 -3.51 1.67
N SER A 84 22.78 -3.69 2.08
CA SER A 84 23.29 -3.28 3.39
C SER A 84 23.64 -1.80 3.41
N ILE A 85 23.13 -1.09 4.42
CA ILE A 85 23.39 0.32 4.71
C ILE A 85 24.26 0.42 5.96
N GLU A 86 25.34 1.20 5.85
CA GLU A 86 26.20 1.56 6.98
C GLU A 86 25.60 2.77 7.71
N MET A 87 25.56 2.68 9.03
CA MET A 87 24.99 3.68 9.93
C MET A 87 26.09 4.17 10.87
N SER A 88 26.17 5.49 11.04
CA SER A 88 27.12 6.16 11.93
C SER A 88 26.40 6.84 13.09
N TYR A 89 27.05 6.89 14.25
CA TYR A 89 26.53 7.60 15.43
C TYR A 89 26.30 9.08 15.11
N GLU A 90 25.15 9.59 15.55
CA GLU A 90 24.72 10.97 15.34
C GLU A 90 24.58 11.72 16.67
N SER A 91 23.82 11.14 17.61
CA SER A 91 23.53 11.78 18.89
C SER A 91 23.18 10.77 19.97
N GLN A 92 23.12 11.22 21.22
CA GLN A 92 22.62 10.45 22.35
C GLN A 92 21.49 11.21 23.02
N GLU A 93 20.48 10.48 23.45
CA GLU A 93 19.39 10.95 24.32
C GLU A 93 19.32 10.06 25.57
N ASP A 94 18.65 10.53 26.62
CA ASP A 94 18.36 9.76 27.82
C ASP A 94 16.84 9.68 27.96
N ILE A 95 16.30 8.47 28.05
CA ILE A 95 14.87 8.23 28.22
C ILE A 95 14.70 7.46 29.53
N ASP A 96 14.16 8.13 30.55
CA ASP A 96 13.91 7.55 31.87
C ASP A 96 15.14 6.89 32.51
N GLY A 97 16.33 7.47 32.33
CA GLY A 97 17.60 6.96 32.87
C GLY A 97 18.26 5.88 31.99
N ILE A 98 17.72 5.60 30.81
CA ILE A 98 18.28 4.65 29.84
C ILE A 98 18.98 5.45 28.73
N PRO A 99 20.29 5.27 28.51
CA PRO A 99 20.99 5.93 27.42
C PRO A 99 20.55 5.35 26.08
N ILE A 100 20.20 6.20 25.13
CA ILE A 100 19.78 5.82 23.78
C ILE A 100 20.71 6.47 22.76
N TYR A 101 21.34 5.67 21.91
CA TYR A 101 22.21 6.15 20.83
C TYR A 101 21.44 6.21 19.53
N ARG A 102 21.45 7.38 18.88
CA ARG A 102 20.89 7.57 17.55
C ARG A 102 21.98 7.36 16.51
N PHE A 103 21.70 6.51 15.53
CA PHE A 103 22.53 6.28 14.35
C PHE A 103 21.75 6.62 13.09
N SER A 104 22.42 7.21 12.09
CA SER A 104 21.83 7.53 10.79
C SER A 104 22.69 7.02 9.63
N PRO A 105 22.11 6.81 8.43
CA PRO A 105 22.87 6.35 7.28
C PRO A 105 23.99 7.32 6.94
N VAL A 106 25.17 6.78 6.66
CA VAL A 106 26.29 7.60 6.18
C VAL A 106 25.89 8.33 4.89
N ASP A 107 26.24 9.62 4.79
CA ASP A 107 25.82 10.47 3.67
C ASP A 107 26.20 9.90 2.31
N ASN A 108 27.33 9.23 2.23
CA ASN A 108 27.87 8.65 1.00
C ASN A 108 27.19 7.34 0.56
N ALA A 109 26.21 6.82 1.30
CA ALA A 109 25.53 5.56 0.99
C ALA A 109 24.87 5.59 -0.39
N PHE A 110 24.31 6.73 -0.80
CA PHE A 110 23.66 6.92 -2.10
C PHE A 110 24.43 7.86 -3.04
N TYR A 111 25.73 8.07 -2.80
CA TYR A 111 26.56 8.88 -3.68
C TYR A 111 26.87 8.13 -4.98
N SER A 112 27.09 8.87 -6.06
CA SER A 112 27.48 8.28 -7.33
C SER A 112 28.83 7.57 -7.23
N PRO A 113 29.12 6.59 -8.10
CA PRO A 113 30.41 5.91 -8.16
C PRO A 113 31.61 6.86 -8.26
N LYS A 114 31.41 8.04 -8.87
CA LYS A 114 32.42 9.12 -8.96
C LYS A 114 32.84 9.65 -7.59
N HIS A 115 31.93 9.73 -6.62
CA HIS A 115 32.16 10.29 -5.29
C HIS A 115 32.29 9.20 -4.21
N ASN A 116 31.88 7.97 -4.50
CA ASN A 116 32.09 6.82 -3.65
C ASN A 116 32.34 5.57 -4.50
N ILE A 117 33.61 5.17 -4.63
CA ILE A 117 34.03 4.05 -5.48
C ILE A 117 33.36 2.72 -5.09
N HIS A 118 33.00 2.55 -3.82
CA HIS A 118 32.31 1.34 -3.33
C HIS A 118 30.89 1.21 -3.90
N ASN A 119 30.30 2.31 -4.39
CA ASN A 119 28.97 2.29 -5.00
C ASN A 119 28.99 1.89 -6.49
N THR A 120 30.16 1.62 -7.09
CA THR A 120 30.29 1.27 -8.52
C THR A 120 29.40 0.10 -8.93
N CYS A 121 29.28 -0.92 -8.09
CA CYS A 121 28.47 -2.11 -8.40
C CYS A 121 26.95 -1.93 -8.24
N TYR A 122 26.47 -0.80 -7.73
CA TYR A 122 25.04 -0.45 -7.76
C TYR A 122 24.63 0.21 -9.10
N CYS A 123 25.60 0.55 -9.95
CA CYS A 123 25.34 1.07 -11.28
C CYS A 123 24.92 -0.08 -12.23
N LEU A 124 23.67 -0.05 -12.69
CA LEU A 124 23.12 -1.04 -13.63
C LEU A 124 23.58 -0.82 -15.09
N SER A 125 24.30 0.26 -15.38
CA SER A 125 24.83 0.59 -16.71
C SER A 125 26.36 0.71 -16.68
N PRO A 126 27.09 -0.38 -16.36
CA PRO A 126 28.55 -0.33 -16.16
C PRO A 126 29.31 0.11 -17.42
N LYS A 127 28.74 -0.08 -18.62
CA LYS A 127 29.32 0.35 -19.90
C LYS A 127 29.17 1.85 -20.20
N THR A 128 28.32 2.56 -19.45
CA THR A 128 28.12 4.02 -19.57
C THR A 128 28.02 4.63 -18.17
N PRO A 129 29.15 4.74 -17.43
CA PRO A 129 29.18 5.14 -16.02
C PRO A 129 28.56 6.52 -15.77
N GLU A 130 28.63 7.40 -16.75
CA GLU A 130 27.99 8.72 -16.73
C GLU A 130 26.48 8.69 -16.44
N LYS A 131 25.78 7.61 -16.78
CA LYS A 131 24.34 7.44 -16.45
C LYS A 131 24.08 7.21 -14.95
N CYS A 132 25.13 6.93 -14.18
CA CYS A 132 25.09 6.70 -12.74
C CYS A 132 25.72 7.84 -11.93
N ASN A 133 26.03 8.97 -12.56
CA ASN A 133 26.74 10.09 -11.91
C ASN A 133 25.88 10.94 -10.96
N PHE A 134 24.62 10.56 -10.74
CA PHE A 134 23.71 11.26 -9.85
C PHE A 134 23.93 10.89 -8.38
N ILE A 135 23.94 11.89 -7.52
CA ILE A 135 24.07 11.77 -6.08
C ILE A 135 22.67 11.67 -5.46
N GLY A 136 22.52 10.86 -4.42
CA GLY A 136 21.34 10.78 -3.57
C GLY A 136 20.18 9.96 -4.14
N ILE A 137 20.43 9.22 -5.23
CA ILE A 137 19.46 8.32 -5.84
C ILE A 137 20.03 6.92 -6.05
N LEU A 138 19.16 5.91 -6.01
CA LEU A 138 19.50 4.51 -6.29
C LEU A 138 18.49 3.92 -7.27
N ASN A 139 18.98 3.38 -8.39
CA ASN A 139 18.13 2.67 -9.33
C ASN A 139 17.81 1.27 -8.79
N MET A 140 16.55 1.06 -8.44
CA MET A 140 16.05 -0.14 -7.77
C MET A 140 15.57 -1.21 -8.75
N SER A 141 15.68 -0.98 -10.06
CA SER A 141 15.04 -1.83 -11.07
C SER A 141 15.46 -3.29 -11.02
N SER A 142 16.71 -3.57 -10.68
CA SER A 142 17.20 -4.95 -10.58
C SER A 142 16.65 -5.68 -9.35
N CYS A 143 16.42 -4.96 -8.25
CA CYS A 143 15.92 -5.53 -6.99
C CYS A 143 14.40 -5.73 -7.03
N THR A 144 13.66 -4.81 -7.66
CA THR A 144 12.20 -4.82 -7.63
C THR A 144 11.56 -5.37 -8.91
N GLY A 145 12.31 -5.48 -10.00
CA GLY A 145 11.78 -5.82 -11.32
C GLY A 145 10.94 -4.71 -11.98
N ALA A 146 10.87 -3.51 -11.37
CA ALA A 146 10.09 -2.36 -11.85
C ALA A 146 10.98 -1.12 -11.99
N PRO A 147 10.66 -0.14 -12.87
CA PRO A 147 11.52 1.02 -13.13
C PRO A 147 11.50 2.08 -12.00
N LEU A 148 11.83 1.64 -10.78
CA LEU A 148 11.81 2.44 -9.56
C LEU A 148 13.20 3.02 -9.26
N ILE A 149 13.21 4.24 -8.74
CA ILE A 149 14.37 4.95 -8.23
C ILE A 149 14.09 5.34 -6.79
N LEU A 150 14.94 4.93 -5.87
CA LEU A 150 14.92 5.37 -4.47
C LEU A 150 15.67 6.70 -4.33
N SER A 151 15.18 7.59 -3.48
CA SER A 151 15.89 8.79 -3.03
C SER A 151 15.56 9.08 -1.56
N ASN A 152 16.25 10.05 -0.96
CA ASN A 152 15.72 10.67 0.25
C ASN A 152 14.41 11.44 -0.08
N PRO A 153 13.52 11.65 0.90
CA PRO A 153 12.32 12.45 0.69
C PRO A 153 12.64 13.85 0.17
N HIS A 154 11.80 14.34 -0.74
CA HIS A 154 11.98 15.61 -1.45
C HIS A 154 13.35 15.75 -2.15
N PHE A 155 13.92 14.63 -2.60
CA PHE A 155 15.24 14.59 -3.23
C PHE A 155 16.32 15.28 -2.39
N ARG A 156 16.19 15.22 -1.05
CA ARG A 156 17.16 15.80 -0.13
C ARG A 156 18.53 15.18 -0.36
N ARG A 157 19.58 15.99 -0.33
CA ARG A 157 20.97 15.55 -0.57
C ARG A 157 21.17 14.85 -1.92
N THR A 158 20.42 15.25 -2.95
CA THR A 158 20.63 14.79 -4.34
C THR A 158 21.43 15.80 -5.17
N SER A 159 21.90 15.38 -6.34
CA SER A 159 22.49 16.28 -7.32
C SER A 159 21.56 17.46 -7.65
N GLN A 160 22.11 18.67 -7.73
CA GLN A 160 21.36 19.90 -8.03
C GLN A 160 20.49 19.81 -9.29
N VAL A 161 20.94 19.06 -10.29
CA VAL A 161 20.17 18.80 -11.52
C VAL A 161 18.84 18.10 -11.22
N ILE A 162 18.82 17.15 -10.27
CA ILE A 162 17.60 16.44 -9.86
C ILE A 162 16.78 17.31 -8.91
N ALA A 163 17.42 17.87 -7.89
CA ALA A 163 16.72 18.69 -6.88
C ALA A 163 16.00 19.91 -7.50
N LYS A 164 16.59 20.54 -8.52
CA LYS A 164 16.00 21.69 -9.23
C LYS A 164 15.10 21.31 -10.40
N SER A 165 15.01 20.03 -10.76
CA SER A 165 14.15 19.58 -11.86
C SER A 165 12.67 19.47 -11.47
N ILE A 166 12.35 19.66 -10.18
CA ILE A 166 11.04 19.43 -9.61
C ILE A 166 10.69 20.61 -8.70
N ASP A 167 9.69 21.38 -9.10
CA ASP A 167 9.18 22.49 -8.32
C ASP A 167 8.28 22.02 -7.17
N GLY A 168 8.15 22.84 -6.12
CA GLY A 168 7.24 22.56 -4.99
C GLY A 168 7.78 21.60 -3.92
N LEU A 169 9.06 21.26 -3.94
CA LEU A 169 9.69 20.46 -2.89
C LEU A 169 9.97 21.30 -1.63
N SER A 170 9.61 20.78 -0.45
CA SER A 170 9.89 21.41 0.85
C SER A 170 10.57 20.41 1.79
N PRO A 171 11.89 20.22 1.68
CA PRO A 171 12.62 19.26 2.50
C PRO A 171 12.78 19.77 3.94
N GLU A 172 12.04 19.19 4.88
CA GLU A 172 12.26 19.39 6.32
C GLU A 172 13.14 18.28 6.94
N GLU A 173 14.23 18.64 7.62
CA GLU A 173 15.17 17.68 8.21
C GLU A 173 14.45 16.75 9.20
N ARG A 174 13.71 17.32 10.16
CA ARG A 174 13.02 16.59 11.24
C ARG A 174 11.99 15.57 10.74
N LEU A 175 11.33 15.84 9.62
CA LEU A 175 10.28 14.96 9.09
C LEU A 175 10.81 13.88 8.13
N HIS A 176 11.96 14.14 7.50
CA HIS A 176 12.47 13.37 6.39
C HIS A 176 13.79 12.64 6.67
N HIS A 177 14.35 12.80 7.87
CA HIS A 177 15.56 12.12 8.28
C HIS A 177 15.31 10.62 8.54
N THR A 178 16.24 9.77 8.11
CA THR A 178 16.23 8.33 8.40
C THR A 178 17.21 8.05 9.53
N PHE A 179 16.75 7.39 10.60
CA PHE A 179 17.59 7.06 11.74
C PHE A 179 17.06 5.84 12.50
N ILE A 180 17.91 5.29 13.36
CA ILE A 180 17.60 4.24 14.33
C ILE A 180 18.07 4.71 15.71
N GLU A 181 17.33 4.34 16.73
CA GLU A 181 17.66 4.58 18.14
C GLU A 181 17.87 3.24 18.81
N VAL A 182 19.02 3.10 19.47
CA VAL A 182 19.50 1.83 20.00
C VAL A 182 19.91 2.01 21.45
N GLU A 183 19.41 1.14 22.32
CA GLU A 183 19.92 1.01 23.68
C GLU A 183 21.27 0.26 23.63
N PRO A 184 22.38 0.88 24.05
CA PRO A 184 23.72 0.40 23.74
C PRO A 184 24.11 -0.88 24.48
N ILE A 185 23.58 -1.15 25.67
CA ILE A 185 23.98 -2.32 26.46
C ILE A 185 23.43 -3.60 25.80
N SER A 186 22.15 -3.63 25.46
CA SER A 186 21.50 -4.79 24.85
C SER A 186 21.60 -4.81 23.32
N GLY A 187 21.79 -3.66 22.68
CA GLY A 187 21.69 -3.51 21.23
C GLY A 187 20.25 -3.52 20.69
N LEU A 188 19.25 -3.37 21.56
CA LEU A 188 17.83 -3.31 21.19
C LEU A 188 17.52 -1.98 20.49
N VAL A 189 16.86 -2.05 19.34
CA VAL A 189 16.35 -0.84 18.66
C VAL A 189 15.04 -0.41 19.33
N THR A 190 15.05 0.73 20.01
CA THR A 190 13.88 1.26 20.73
C THR A 190 12.92 1.99 19.81
N TYR A 191 13.47 2.76 18.87
CA TYR A 191 12.70 3.49 17.87
C TYR A 191 13.47 3.57 16.55
N ARG A 192 12.74 3.73 15.44
CA ARG A 192 13.34 3.91 14.13
C ARG A 192 12.42 4.68 13.21
N ALA A 193 13.02 5.49 12.35
CA ALA A 193 12.33 6.14 11.25
C ALA A 193 13.06 5.78 9.94
N ARG A 194 12.48 4.88 9.13
CA ARG A 194 12.94 4.64 7.76
C ARG A 194 12.17 5.58 6.82
N ARG A 195 12.84 6.60 6.28
CA ARG A 195 12.24 7.64 5.42
C ARG A 195 12.93 7.64 4.06
N TYR A 196 12.27 7.01 3.09
CA TYR A 196 12.68 7.05 1.69
C TYR A 196 11.54 7.51 0.80
N GLN A 197 11.90 8.05 -0.37
CA GLN A 197 10.99 8.38 -1.44
C GLN A 197 11.23 7.46 -2.62
N LEU A 198 10.14 6.91 -3.15
CA LEU A 198 10.15 6.12 -4.36
C LEU A 198 9.79 7.02 -5.53
N ASN A 199 10.52 6.87 -6.62
CA ASN A 199 10.37 7.64 -7.84
C ASN A 199 10.26 6.65 -9.01
N VAL A 200 9.56 7.03 -10.07
CA VAL A 200 9.45 6.24 -11.29
C VAL A 200 10.31 6.87 -12.35
N HIS A 201 11.18 6.08 -12.96
CA HIS A 201 11.95 6.51 -14.11
C HIS A 201 11.18 6.21 -15.39
N THR A 202 10.68 7.26 -16.05
CA THR A 202 9.96 7.13 -17.31
C THR A 202 10.92 7.27 -18.47
N LYS A 203 10.96 6.27 -19.35
CA LYS A 203 11.69 6.33 -20.62
C LYS A 203 10.75 6.75 -21.74
N LYS A 204 11.29 7.39 -22.77
CA LYS A 204 10.54 7.67 -24.01
C LYS A 204 10.02 6.36 -24.60
N CYS A 205 8.72 6.31 -24.88
CA CYS A 205 8.12 5.17 -25.55
C CYS A 205 8.42 5.24 -27.06
N PRO A 206 9.02 4.20 -27.67
CA PRO A 206 9.35 4.20 -29.10
C PRO A 206 8.13 4.00 -30.01
N LEU A 207 6.91 3.85 -29.47
CA LEU A 207 5.71 3.67 -30.27
C LEU A 207 5.30 4.97 -30.99
N ASN A 208 5.13 4.85 -32.31
CA ASN A 208 4.89 5.92 -33.26
C ASN A 208 3.42 6.41 -33.25
N GLN A 209 2.93 6.83 -32.09
CA GLN A 209 1.69 7.58 -31.94
C GLN A 209 1.99 8.81 -31.08
N ASN A 210 1.34 9.93 -31.40
CA ASN A 210 1.64 11.29 -30.93
C ASN A 210 1.84 11.49 -29.41
N VAL A 211 1.53 10.49 -28.58
CA VAL A 211 1.78 10.44 -27.12
C VAL A 211 3.28 10.26 -26.78
N GLY A 212 4.05 9.51 -27.59
CA GLY A 212 5.46 9.20 -27.31
C GLY A 212 6.43 10.36 -27.54
N LYS A 213 6.04 11.35 -28.36
CA LYS A 213 6.88 12.54 -28.66
C LYS A 213 6.85 13.58 -27.54
N THR A 214 5.80 13.60 -26.71
CA THR A 214 5.56 14.64 -25.69
C THR A 214 6.19 14.32 -24.34
N LEU A 215 6.35 13.04 -24.00
CA LEU A 215 6.92 12.62 -22.71
C LEU A 215 8.45 12.65 -22.77
N LYS A 216 9.07 13.62 -22.08
CA LYS A 216 10.53 13.64 -21.85
C LYS A 216 10.90 12.53 -20.86
N GLU A 217 12.12 12.01 -20.97
CA GLU A 217 12.67 11.12 -19.94
C GLU A 217 12.76 11.89 -18.62
N ALA A 218 12.16 11.36 -17.56
CA ALA A 218 12.05 12.05 -16.29
C ALA A 218 12.13 11.08 -15.11
N ILE A 219 12.62 11.59 -13.97
CA ILE A 219 12.47 10.93 -12.67
C ILE A 219 11.28 11.61 -12.01
N ILE A 220 10.13 10.95 -12.07
CA ILE A 220 8.90 11.48 -11.50
C ILE A 220 8.84 10.95 -10.07
N PRO A 221 8.82 11.80 -9.03
CA PRO A 221 8.53 11.32 -7.69
C PRO A 221 7.24 10.52 -7.73
N GLY A 222 7.32 9.28 -7.24
CA GLY A 222 6.19 8.40 -7.13
C GLY A 222 5.21 9.14 -6.25
N ASP A 223 4.17 9.66 -6.87
CA ASP A 223 3.42 10.74 -6.27
C ASP A 223 2.76 10.24 -4.98
N ARG A 224 3.30 10.69 -3.86
CA ARG A 224 2.66 10.59 -2.56
C ARG A 224 1.57 11.67 -2.42
N MET A 225 1.33 12.52 -3.44
CA MET A 225 0.28 13.55 -3.55
C MET A 225 -0.97 13.14 -4.33
N SER A 226 -1.18 11.85 -4.62
CA SER A 226 -2.53 11.39 -4.95
C SER A 226 -3.36 11.38 -3.65
N ARG A 227 -4.28 12.33 -3.51
CA ARG A 227 -5.35 12.26 -2.50
C ARG A 227 -6.02 10.89 -2.59
N SER A 228 -6.35 10.27 -1.46
CA SER A 228 -7.11 9.02 -1.46
C SER A 228 -8.50 9.29 -2.02
N VAL A 229 -9.02 8.37 -2.83
CA VAL A 229 -10.38 8.43 -3.35
C VAL A 229 -11.18 7.32 -2.68
N SER A 230 -12.27 7.70 -2.03
CA SER A 230 -13.29 6.76 -1.59
C SER A 230 -14.36 6.63 -2.66
N ALA A 231 -14.86 5.42 -2.87
CA ALA A 231 -15.89 5.14 -3.86
C ALA A 231 -16.91 4.16 -3.29
N CYS A 232 -18.18 4.46 -3.51
CA CYS A 232 -19.29 3.57 -3.20
C CYS A 232 -20.11 3.34 -4.46
N VAL A 233 -20.58 2.11 -4.64
CA VAL A 233 -21.45 1.74 -5.74
C VAL A 233 -22.67 1.01 -5.21
N ALA A 234 -23.81 1.17 -5.88
CA ALA A 234 -25.02 0.44 -5.53
C ALA A 234 -25.74 -0.09 -6.77
N SER A 235 -26.35 -1.26 -6.62
CA SER A 235 -27.35 -1.78 -7.55
C SER A 235 -28.67 -1.07 -7.32
N PHE A 236 -29.51 -1.04 -8.35
CA PHE A 236 -30.82 -0.35 -8.30
C PHE A 236 -31.96 -1.20 -8.90
N ASP A 237 -31.66 -2.42 -9.33
CA ASP A 237 -32.63 -3.36 -9.88
C ASP A 237 -32.36 -4.78 -9.36
N HIS A 238 -33.31 -5.69 -9.58
CA HIS A 238 -33.22 -7.09 -9.18
C HIS A 238 -32.28 -7.92 -10.05
N SER A 239 -31.67 -7.34 -11.10
CA SER A 239 -30.70 -8.06 -11.94
C SER A 239 -29.32 -8.07 -11.32
N TYR A 240 -29.00 -7.10 -10.45
CA TYR A 240 -27.68 -6.90 -9.84
C TYR A 240 -26.53 -6.83 -10.85
N VAL A 241 -26.81 -6.49 -12.12
CA VAL A 241 -25.79 -6.33 -13.17
C VAL A 241 -25.36 -4.86 -13.27
N LYS A 242 -26.30 -3.94 -13.08
CA LYS A 242 -26.05 -2.51 -13.23
C LYS A 242 -25.81 -1.84 -11.90
N TYR A 243 -24.77 -1.01 -11.87
CA TYR A 243 -24.38 -0.23 -10.71
C TYR A 243 -24.20 1.23 -11.08
N PHE A 244 -24.46 2.12 -10.15
CA PHE A 244 -24.05 3.51 -10.24
C PHE A 244 -23.03 3.80 -9.14
N ALA A 245 -22.19 4.81 -9.37
CA ALA A 245 -21.06 5.10 -8.49
C ALA A 245 -21.09 6.53 -7.99
N THR A 246 -20.80 6.69 -6.72
CA THR A 246 -20.45 7.97 -6.10
C THR A 246 -19.02 7.89 -5.58
N THR A 247 -18.30 8.99 -5.65
CA THR A 247 -16.91 9.06 -5.20
C THR A 247 -16.66 10.34 -4.42
N ARG A 248 -15.72 10.28 -3.47
CA ARG A 248 -15.30 11.42 -2.66
C ARG A 248 -13.79 11.45 -2.52
N LEU A 249 -13.23 12.66 -2.43
CA LEU A 249 -11.85 12.85 -2.00
C LEU A 249 -11.78 12.64 -0.51
N GLN A 250 -10.85 11.80 -0.07
CA GLN A 250 -10.62 11.54 1.33
C GLN A 250 -9.31 12.18 1.78
N ARG A 251 -9.30 12.64 3.04
CA ARG A 251 -8.06 13.06 3.69
C ARG A 251 -7.13 11.88 3.90
N ARG A 252 -5.83 12.14 3.80
CA ARG A 252 -4.79 11.10 3.80
C ARG A 252 -4.81 10.26 5.10
N VAL A 253 -4.55 8.96 4.98
CA VAL A 253 -4.36 7.99 6.08
C VAL A 253 -5.62 7.66 6.90
N GLN A 254 -6.80 8.14 6.47
CA GLN A 254 -8.05 7.69 7.07
C GLN A 254 -8.60 6.53 6.23
N GLU A 255 -8.71 5.32 6.79
CA GLU A 255 -9.41 4.20 6.14
C GLU A 255 -10.90 4.18 6.51
N ILE A 256 -11.27 4.88 7.59
CA ILE A 256 -12.65 5.03 8.05
C ILE A 256 -13.23 6.30 7.44
N SER A 257 -14.21 6.14 6.54
CA SER A 257 -14.68 7.27 5.73
C SER A 257 -15.74 8.07 6.47
N GLN A 258 -15.42 9.33 6.80
CA GLN A 258 -16.44 10.30 7.26
C GLN A 258 -17.43 10.62 6.14
N GLU A 259 -16.98 10.48 4.89
CA GLU A 259 -17.69 10.77 3.66
C GLU A 259 -18.63 9.63 3.22
N LEU A 260 -18.65 8.48 3.92
CA LEU A 260 -19.55 7.36 3.64
C LEU A 260 -21.02 7.77 3.76
N GLN A 261 -21.35 8.65 4.72
CA GLN A 261 -22.71 9.13 4.94
C GLN A 261 -23.24 9.87 3.71
N GLU A 262 -22.48 10.83 3.19
CA GLU A 262 -22.86 11.61 2.01
C GLU A 262 -23.00 10.73 0.78
N MET A 263 -22.04 9.81 0.60
CA MET A 263 -22.10 8.85 -0.50
C MET A 263 -23.34 7.97 -0.38
N MET A 264 -23.69 7.49 0.82
CA MET A 264 -24.89 6.69 1.03
C MET A 264 -26.17 7.47 0.71
N LEU A 265 -26.26 8.76 1.08
CA LEU A 265 -27.40 9.60 0.70
C LEU A 265 -27.54 9.75 -0.81
N ASP A 266 -26.44 10.00 -1.52
CA ASP A 266 -26.45 10.04 -2.99
C ASP A 266 -26.96 8.71 -3.56
N LEU A 267 -26.57 7.58 -2.97
CA LEU A 267 -27.00 6.25 -3.38
C LEU A 267 -28.51 6.04 -3.16
N LEU A 268 -29.02 6.38 -1.98
CA LEU A 268 -30.44 6.24 -1.66
C LEU A 268 -31.33 7.11 -2.54
N ARG A 269 -30.90 8.35 -2.82
CA ARG A 269 -31.64 9.28 -3.69
C ARG A 269 -31.70 8.79 -5.13
N GLU A 270 -30.58 8.32 -5.66
CA GLU A 270 -30.54 7.78 -7.02
C GLU A 270 -31.33 6.47 -7.13
N TYR A 271 -31.32 5.64 -6.09
CA TYR A 271 -32.18 4.45 -6.02
C TYR A 271 -33.66 4.85 -6.04
N SER A 272 -34.06 5.80 -5.19
CA SER A 272 -35.42 6.34 -5.11
C SER A 272 -35.90 6.91 -6.44
N ASN A 273 -35.06 7.69 -7.12
CA ASN A 273 -35.36 8.26 -8.44
C ASN A 273 -35.64 7.19 -9.51
N ARG A 274 -35.05 5.99 -9.37
CA ARG A 274 -35.22 4.88 -10.33
C ARG A 274 -36.33 3.90 -9.96
N ASN A 275 -36.71 3.88 -8.70
CA ASN A 275 -37.71 2.97 -8.15
C ASN A 275 -38.95 3.73 -7.68
N ASN A 276 -39.41 4.71 -8.48
CA ASN A 276 -40.66 5.44 -8.28
C ASN A 276 -40.83 6.10 -6.89
N GLY A 277 -39.73 6.55 -6.28
CA GLY A 277 -39.73 7.16 -4.96
C GLY A 277 -39.58 6.18 -3.78
N GLU A 278 -39.44 4.89 -4.06
CA GLU A 278 -39.26 3.85 -3.04
C GLU A 278 -37.80 3.74 -2.60
N LEU A 279 -37.59 3.45 -1.31
CA LEU A 279 -36.29 3.21 -0.71
C LEU A 279 -36.13 1.71 -0.40
N PRO A 280 -34.91 1.17 -0.43
CA PRO A 280 -34.70 -0.27 -0.22
C PRO A 280 -34.97 -0.68 1.23
N GLU A 281 -35.73 -1.74 1.45
CA GLU A 281 -36.00 -2.25 2.82
C GLU A 281 -34.78 -2.95 3.44
N GLN A 282 -33.89 -3.50 2.60
CA GLN A 282 -32.70 -4.24 3.00
C GLN A 282 -31.46 -3.66 2.32
N ILE A 283 -30.39 -3.42 3.09
CA ILE A 283 -29.13 -2.87 2.60
C ILE A 283 -27.99 -3.81 3.01
N ILE A 284 -27.27 -4.33 2.01
CA ILE A 284 -26.10 -5.20 2.22
C ILE A 284 -24.85 -4.47 1.74
N VAL A 285 -23.94 -4.18 2.66
CA VAL A 285 -22.70 -3.43 2.39
C VAL A 285 -21.52 -4.38 2.37
N TYR A 286 -20.82 -4.43 1.23
CA TYR A 286 -19.51 -5.08 1.10
C TYR A 286 -18.40 -4.03 1.15
N ARG A 287 -17.61 -4.01 2.21
CA ARG A 287 -16.57 -3.01 2.49
C ARG A 287 -15.16 -3.60 2.31
N ASP A 288 -14.39 -3.08 1.35
CA ASP A 288 -12.97 -3.47 1.15
C ASP A 288 -11.96 -2.46 1.72
N GLY A 289 -10.88 -2.92 2.32
CA GLY A 289 -9.79 -2.04 2.81
C GLY A 289 -9.96 -1.61 4.27
N VAL A 290 -10.55 -2.49 5.10
CA VAL A 290 -10.55 -2.36 6.56
C VAL A 290 -9.78 -3.55 7.14
N SER A 291 -8.76 -3.26 7.94
CA SER A 291 -7.98 -4.28 8.66
C SER A 291 -8.68 -4.70 9.97
N GLU A 292 -8.36 -5.88 10.49
CA GLU A 292 -8.97 -6.40 11.74
C GLU A 292 -8.83 -5.42 12.92
N GLY A 293 -7.67 -4.75 13.04
CA GLY A 293 -7.41 -3.75 14.09
C GLY A 293 -8.34 -2.52 14.02
N GLN A 294 -9.08 -2.34 12.94
CA GLN A 294 -10.01 -1.22 12.73
C GLN A 294 -11.49 -1.63 12.79
N PHE A 295 -11.81 -2.91 13.03
CA PHE A 295 -13.21 -3.37 13.06
C PHE A 295 -14.05 -2.61 14.08
N ASN A 296 -13.53 -2.40 15.30
CA ASN A 296 -14.22 -1.61 16.32
C ASN A 296 -14.49 -0.18 15.88
N ALA A 297 -13.56 0.42 15.15
CA ALA A 297 -13.73 1.79 14.69
C ALA A 297 -14.71 1.86 13.50
N ALA A 298 -14.73 0.86 12.61
CA ALA A 298 -15.77 0.72 11.57
C ALA A 298 -17.17 0.54 12.18
N LEU A 299 -17.31 -0.32 13.19
CA LEU A 299 -18.56 -0.50 13.96
C LEU A 299 -19.04 0.80 14.60
N GLN A 300 -18.18 1.47 15.34
CA GLN A 300 -18.55 2.65 16.14
C GLN A 300 -18.75 3.91 15.30
N GLN A 301 -18.04 4.04 14.17
CA GLN A 301 -18.05 5.25 13.37
C GLN A 301 -18.88 5.10 12.09
N GLU A 302 -18.68 4.04 11.29
CA GLU A 302 -19.38 3.89 10.00
C GLU A 302 -20.81 3.36 10.17
N ILE A 303 -20.99 2.27 10.92
CA ILE A 303 -22.33 1.66 11.04
C ILE A 303 -23.29 2.58 11.79
N LYS A 304 -22.84 3.13 12.93
CA LYS A 304 -23.61 4.14 13.68
C LYS A 304 -23.92 5.39 12.85
N ALA A 305 -23.02 5.76 11.94
CA ALA A 305 -23.23 6.86 11.00
C ALA A 305 -24.31 6.53 9.98
N LEU A 306 -24.27 5.34 9.37
CA LEU A 306 -25.25 4.88 8.40
C LEU A 306 -26.67 4.87 9.00
N SER A 307 -26.85 4.38 10.22
CA SER A 307 -28.16 4.42 10.89
C SER A 307 -28.71 5.84 11.01
N LYS A 308 -27.86 6.83 11.33
CA LYS A 308 -28.25 8.24 11.37
C LYS A 308 -28.59 8.79 9.98
N THR A 309 -27.85 8.35 8.96
CA THR A 309 -28.08 8.74 7.58
C THR A 309 -29.44 8.26 7.07
N PHE A 310 -29.87 7.05 7.43
CA PHE A 310 -31.18 6.53 7.03
C PHE A 310 -32.33 7.35 7.62
N ALA A 311 -32.28 7.62 8.93
CA ALA A 311 -33.27 8.47 9.61
C ALA A 311 -33.32 9.91 9.07
N ALA A 312 -32.19 10.43 8.57
CA ALA A 312 -32.11 11.77 7.98
C ALA A 312 -32.66 11.87 6.55
N GLU A 313 -32.65 10.76 5.78
CA GLU A 313 -33.15 10.76 4.40
C GLU A 313 -34.69 10.72 4.35
N ARG A 314 -35.33 9.98 5.25
CA ARG A 314 -36.79 9.96 5.39
C ARG A 314 -37.17 9.66 6.84
N GLU A 315 -38.09 10.46 7.39
CA GLU A 315 -38.59 10.26 8.75
C GLU A 315 -39.20 8.85 8.88
N GLY A 316 -38.73 8.09 9.88
CA GLY A 316 -39.16 6.71 10.14
C GLY A 316 -38.54 5.64 9.22
N TYR A 317 -37.56 5.97 8.38
CA TYR A 317 -36.89 4.98 7.52
C TYR A 317 -35.74 4.28 8.25
N GLU A 318 -35.95 2.99 8.55
CA GLU A 318 -34.99 2.12 9.22
C GLU A 318 -34.83 0.79 8.45
N PRO A 319 -33.99 0.75 7.39
CA PRO A 319 -33.77 -0.47 6.62
C PRO A 319 -32.93 -1.49 7.41
N GLN A 320 -33.10 -2.77 7.11
CA GLN A 320 -32.29 -3.83 7.68
C GLN A 320 -30.87 -3.80 7.08
N LEU A 321 -29.85 -3.58 7.91
CA LEU A 321 -28.45 -3.46 7.47
C LEU A 321 -27.67 -4.75 7.72
N THR A 322 -26.96 -5.24 6.69
CA THR A 322 -25.87 -6.23 6.85
C THR A 322 -24.56 -5.61 6.38
N TYR A 323 -23.54 -5.59 7.23
CA TYR A 323 -22.24 -4.98 6.96
C TYR A 323 -21.13 -6.04 6.98
N ILE A 324 -20.54 -6.26 5.81
CA ILE A 324 -19.56 -7.34 5.55
C ILE A 324 -18.24 -6.70 5.14
N VAL A 325 -17.19 -6.89 5.94
CA VAL A 325 -15.83 -6.51 5.56
C VAL A 325 -15.21 -7.60 4.70
N VAL A 326 -14.57 -7.20 3.62
CA VAL A 326 -13.94 -8.08 2.64
C VAL A 326 -12.45 -7.83 2.65
N GLN A 327 -11.67 -8.90 2.86
CA GLN A 327 -10.21 -8.86 2.85
C GLN A 327 -9.68 -9.81 1.78
N LYS A 328 -9.23 -9.23 0.67
CA LYS A 328 -8.60 -9.99 -0.43
C LYS A 328 -7.11 -10.26 -0.18
N ARG A 329 -6.46 -9.42 0.64
CA ARG A 329 -5.00 -9.43 0.83
C ARG A 329 -4.65 -9.90 2.23
N HIS A 330 -4.52 -11.22 2.38
CA HIS A 330 -4.06 -11.87 3.61
C HIS A 330 -3.10 -13.04 3.30
N HIS A 331 -2.62 -13.70 4.35
CA HIS A 331 -1.60 -14.75 4.27
C HIS A 331 -2.18 -16.17 4.14
N THR A 332 -3.46 -16.39 4.44
CA THR A 332 -4.13 -17.71 4.34
C THR A 332 -4.20 -18.25 2.91
N ARG A 333 -3.87 -19.53 2.71
CA ARG A 333 -3.98 -20.27 1.44
C ARG A 333 -4.58 -21.64 1.71
N PHE A 334 -5.36 -22.16 0.76
CA PHE A 334 -5.92 -23.51 0.81
C PHE A 334 -5.37 -24.36 -0.33
N PHE A 335 -5.18 -25.64 -0.04
CA PHE A 335 -4.67 -26.63 -0.98
C PHE A 335 -5.59 -27.85 -0.94
N PRO A 336 -5.89 -28.48 -2.08
CA PRO A 336 -6.68 -29.70 -2.11
C PRO A 336 -5.88 -30.83 -1.44
N SER A 337 -6.49 -31.53 -0.49
CA SER A 337 -5.88 -32.68 0.19
C SER A 337 -5.59 -33.82 -0.78
N ASN A 338 -6.49 -34.02 -1.75
CA ASN A 338 -6.29 -34.92 -2.87
C ASN A 338 -5.83 -34.14 -4.11
N PRO A 339 -4.61 -34.39 -4.65
CA PRO A 339 -4.13 -33.69 -5.85
C PRO A 339 -5.00 -33.86 -7.10
N ALA A 340 -5.92 -34.84 -7.14
CA ALA A 340 -6.86 -35.04 -8.22
C ALA A 340 -8.03 -34.05 -8.21
N GLU A 341 -8.34 -33.44 -7.06
CA GLU A 341 -9.37 -32.40 -6.92
C GLU A 341 -8.85 -30.99 -7.30
N GLY A 342 -7.54 -30.88 -7.53
CA GLY A 342 -6.90 -29.63 -7.94
C GLY A 342 -7.29 -29.21 -9.35
N VAL A 343 -7.71 -27.95 -9.49
CA VAL A 343 -8.14 -27.35 -10.76
C VAL A 343 -6.99 -26.55 -11.39
N GLY A 344 -6.89 -26.66 -12.71
CA GLY A 344 -5.93 -25.90 -13.53
C GLY A 344 -4.48 -26.38 -13.39
N ARG A 345 -3.57 -25.72 -14.11
CA ARG A 345 -2.14 -26.08 -14.14
C ARG A 345 -1.47 -26.00 -12.76
N ALA A 346 -1.90 -25.05 -11.94
CA ALA A 346 -1.36 -24.83 -10.61
C ALA A 346 -2.00 -25.72 -9.52
N LYS A 347 -2.98 -26.58 -9.87
CA LYS A 347 -3.70 -27.48 -8.97
C LYS A 347 -4.28 -26.76 -7.74
N ASN A 348 -4.95 -25.63 -7.98
CA ASN A 348 -5.61 -24.86 -6.92
C ASN A 348 -6.90 -25.55 -6.46
N VAL A 349 -7.43 -25.14 -5.31
CA VAL A 349 -8.77 -25.52 -4.88
C VAL A 349 -9.82 -25.09 -5.91
N PRO A 350 -10.92 -25.87 -6.08
CA PRO A 350 -11.97 -25.53 -7.02
C PRO A 350 -12.66 -24.20 -6.67
N PRO A 351 -13.10 -23.41 -7.67
CA PRO A 351 -13.94 -22.24 -7.44
C PRO A 351 -15.22 -22.62 -6.69
N GLY A 352 -15.59 -21.82 -5.69
CA GLY A 352 -16.73 -22.07 -4.82
C GLY A 352 -16.38 -22.76 -3.51
N LEU A 353 -15.10 -23.11 -3.26
CA LEU A 353 -14.67 -23.59 -1.94
C LEU A 353 -14.98 -22.52 -0.87
N VAL A 354 -15.74 -22.93 0.14
CA VAL A 354 -16.01 -22.16 1.36
C VAL A 354 -15.30 -22.84 2.53
N VAL A 355 -14.69 -22.04 3.41
CA VAL A 355 -14.12 -22.50 4.68
C VAL A 355 -14.61 -21.58 5.79
N ASP A 356 -15.52 -22.07 6.62
CA ASP A 356 -16.16 -21.35 7.72
C ASP A 356 -15.96 -22.04 9.09
N THR A 357 -15.07 -23.04 9.14
CA THR A 357 -14.76 -23.85 10.32
C THR A 357 -13.24 -23.94 10.53
N ASP A 358 -12.82 -24.23 11.77
CA ASP A 358 -11.45 -24.46 12.26
C ASP A 358 -10.43 -23.31 12.15
N VAL A 359 -10.35 -22.65 11.00
CA VAL A 359 -9.34 -21.62 10.65
C VAL A 359 -9.94 -20.21 10.52
N VAL A 360 -11.15 -20.04 11.07
CA VAL A 360 -11.88 -18.76 11.14
C VAL A 360 -11.83 -18.17 12.56
N SER A 361 -12.34 -16.95 12.72
CA SER A 361 -12.42 -16.29 14.02
C SER A 361 -13.26 -17.11 15.00
N LYS A 362 -12.82 -17.17 16.26
CA LYS A 362 -13.61 -17.77 17.35
C LYS A 362 -14.70 -16.84 17.88
N THR A 363 -14.61 -15.55 17.54
CA THR A 363 -15.42 -14.49 18.16
C THR A 363 -16.28 -13.74 17.15
N HIS A 364 -15.83 -13.65 15.91
CA HIS A 364 -16.59 -13.01 14.84
C HIS A 364 -17.22 -14.08 13.97
N PHE A 365 -18.30 -13.71 13.29
CA PHE A 365 -18.79 -14.54 12.21
C PHE A 365 -18.01 -14.19 10.94
N ASP A 366 -17.18 -15.12 10.47
CA ASP A 366 -16.34 -14.97 9.29
C ASP A 366 -16.21 -16.27 8.50
N TYR A 367 -15.88 -16.14 7.22
CA TYR A 367 -15.64 -17.28 6.33
C TYR A 367 -14.70 -16.90 5.19
N PHE A 368 -14.00 -17.88 4.66
CA PHE A 368 -13.25 -17.76 3.41
C PHE A 368 -14.07 -18.28 2.24
N LEU A 369 -14.01 -17.60 1.10
CA LEU A 369 -14.57 -18.07 -0.16
C LEU A 369 -13.53 -17.92 -1.28
N CYS A 370 -13.16 -19.04 -1.91
CA CYS A 370 -12.36 -19.06 -3.13
C CYS A 370 -13.25 -19.04 -4.35
N SER A 371 -13.74 -17.87 -4.76
CA SER A 371 -14.76 -17.77 -5.81
C SER A 371 -14.25 -17.93 -7.25
N HIS A 372 -12.94 -17.87 -7.48
CA HIS A 372 -12.34 -17.77 -8.82
C HIS A 372 -11.39 -18.94 -9.12
N GLU A 373 -11.16 -19.17 -10.41
CA GLU A 373 -10.19 -20.14 -10.87
C GLU A 373 -8.76 -19.56 -10.84
N GLY A 374 -7.84 -20.27 -10.19
CA GLY A 374 -6.44 -19.87 -10.08
C GLY A 374 -5.65 -20.17 -11.35
N ILE A 375 -5.59 -19.20 -12.28
CA ILE A 375 -4.88 -19.33 -13.57
C ILE A 375 -3.38 -19.59 -13.39
N GLN A 376 -2.76 -18.87 -12.44
CA GLN A 376 -1.33 -18.95 -12.17
C GLN A 376 -1.03 -18.75 -10.69
N GLY A 377 -0.04 -19.50 -10.18
CA GLY A 377 0.35 -19.46 -8.78
C GLY A 377 -0.73 -20.05 -7.86
N THR A 378 -0.63 -19.75 -6.58
CA THR A 378 -1.60 -20.19 -5.58
C THR A 378 -2.74 -19.19 -5.43
N SER A 379 -3.98 -19.66 -5.57
CA SER A 379 -5.18 -18.86 -5.36
C SER A 379 -5.19 -18.24 -3.97
N ARG A 380 -5.63 -16.98 -3.89
CA ARG A 380 -5.91 -16.32 -2.61
C ARG A 380 -7.43 -16.37 -2.40
N PRO A 381 -7.94 -17.23 -1.50
CA PRO A 381 -9.36 -17.16 -1.11
C PRO A 381 -9.61 -15.77 -0.52
N THR A 382 -10.81 -15.22 -0.67
CA THR A 382 -11.15 -13.93 -0.05
C THR A 382 -11.78 -14.20 1.31
N HIS A 383 -11.42 -13.41 2.32
CA HIS A 383 -11.94 -13.53 3.69
C HIS A 383 -13.04 -12.49 3.95
N TYR A 384 -14.17 -12.94 4.47
CA TYR A 384 -15.35 -12.12 4.73
C TYR A 384 -15.65 -12.12 6.23
N PHE A 385 -15.80 -10.94 6.82
CA PHE A 385 -16.18 -10.75 8.22
C PHE A 385 -17.53 -10.05 8.29
N ILE A 386 -18.50 -10.67 8.94
CA ILE A 386 -19.80 -10.06 9.21
C ILE A 386 -19.64 -9.25 10.51
N LEU A 387 -19.64 -7.92 10.38
CA LEU A 387 -19.54 -7.03 11.54
C LEU A 387 -20.91 -6.66 12.11
N TRP A 388 -21.94 -6.63 11.26
CA TRP A 388 -23.31 -6.29 11.65
C TRP A 388 -24.32 -7.00 10.74
N ASP A 389 -25.43 -7.47 11.29
CA ASP A 389 -26.48 -8.14 10.51
C ASP A 389 -27.86 -8.06 11.16
N ASP A 390 -28.66 -7.07 10.75
CA ASP A 390 -30.07 -6.94 11.14
C ASP A 390 -30.99 -7.88 10.36
N ASN A 391 -30.56 -8.30 9.16
CA ASN A 391 -31.31 -9.21 8.29
C ASN A 391 -31.32 -10.66 8.82
N LYS A 392 -30.43 -10.97 9.77
CA LYS A 392 -30.28 -12.28 10.41
C LYS A 392 -30.11 -13.42 9.39
N PHE A 393 -29.22 -13.22 8.44
CA PHE A 393 -28.93 -14.22 7.43
C PHE A 393 -28.31 -15.47 8.06
N THR A 394 -28.67 -16.61 7.51
CA THR A 394 -27.92 -17.85 7.76
C THR A 394 -26.57 -17.81 7.04
N PRO A 395 -25.56 -18.56 7.53
CA PRO A 395 -24.27 -18.64 6.85
C PRO A 395 -24.37 -19.05 5.38
N ASP A 396 -25.17 -20.08 5.08
CA ASP A 396 -25.39 -20.56 3.72
C ASP A 396 -25.95 -19.47 2.81
N GLN A 397 -26.91 -18.68 3.29
CA GLN A 397 -27.50 -17.58 2.51
C GLN A 397 -26.46 -16.51 2.16
N LEU A 398 -25.63 -16.08 3.11
CA LEU A 398 -24.59 -15.07 2.85
C LEU A 398 -23.50 -15.61 1.92
N GLN A 399 -23.08 -16.85 2.13
CA GLN A 399 -22.03 -17.48 1.32
C GLN A 399 -22.51 -17.65 -0.13
N GLN A 400 -23.74 -18.13 -0.34
CA GLN A 400 -24.34 -18.28 -1.67
C GLN A 400 -24.54 -16.93 -2.36
N LEU A 401 -25.07 -15.93 -1.64
CA LEU A 401 -25.23 -14.58 -2.17
C LEU A 401 -23.88 -13.99 -2.61
N THR A 402 -22.87 -14.07 -1.74
CA THR A 402 -21.52 -13.58 -2.03
C THR A 402 -20.92 -14.27 -3.24
N PHE A 403 -21.10 -15.58 -3.37
CA PHE A 403 -20.64 -16.33 -4.54
C PHE A 403 -21.40 -15.95 -5.80
N ALA A 404 -22.72 -15.80 -5.76
CA ALA A 404 -23.51 -15.34 -6.91
C ALA A 404 -23.05 -13.95 -7.39
N LEU A 405 -22.79 -13.02 -6.48
CA LEU A 405 -22.28 -11.68 -6.80
C LEU A 405 -20.89 -11.69 -7.45
N THR A 406 -20.12 -12.78 -7.33
CA THR A 406 -18.83 -12.90 -8.05
C THR A 406 -18.98 -13.25 -9.53
N HIS A 407 -20.19 -13.67 -9.96
CA HIS A 407 -20.49 -14.05 -11.35
C HIS A 407 -21.12 -12.93 -12.18
N VAL A 408 -21.63 -11.87 -11.54
CA VAL A 408 -22.33 -10.75 -12.22
C VAL A 408 -21.40 -9.61 -12.64
N TYR A 409 -20.09 -9.86 -12.68
CA TYR A 409 -19.10 -8.88 -13.11
C TYR A 409 -19.04 -8.78 -14.64
N ALA A 410 -19.57 -7.67 -15.19
CA ALA A 410 -19.87 -7.51 -16.62
C ALA A 410 -18.64 -7.48 -17.54
N ARG A 411 -17.42 -7.28 -17.02
CA ARG A 411 -16.21 -7.16 -17.84
C ARG A 411 -15.57 -8.49 -18.22
N CYS A 412 -16.02 -9.60 -17.66
CA CYS A 412 -15.56 -10.93 -18.07
C CYS A 412 -16.62 -12.02 -17.89
N THR A 413 -16.55 -13.05 -18.73
CA THR A 413 -17.41 -14.25 -18.66
C THR A 413 -16.84 -15.29 -17.69
N ARG A 414 -16.29 -14.84 -16.55
CA ARG A 414 -15.67 -15.69 -15.52
C ARG A 414 -16.04 -15.16 -14.15
N SER A 415 -16.11 -16.06 -13.17
CA SER A 415 -16.19 -15.66 -11.77
C SER A 415 -14.91 -14.95 -11.33
N ILE A 416 -15.06 -13.82 -10.65
CA ILE A 416 -13.95 -13.03 -10.10
C ILE A 416 -13.71 -13.36 -8.62
N SER A 417 -12.58 -12.89 -8.08
CA SER A 417 -12.08 -13.29 -6.74
C SER A 417 -12.87 -12.72 -5.55
N TYR A 418 -13.80 -11.80 -5.79
CA TYR A 418 -14.60 -11.09 -4.78
C TYR A 418 -15.84 -10.50 -5.46
N PRO A 419 -16.89 -10.06 -4.74
CA PRO A 419 -18.13 -9.58 -5.33
C PRO A 419 -17.94 -8.45 -6.35
N ALA A 420 -18.73 -8.49 -7.42
CA ALA A 420 -18.80 -7.44 -8.44
C ALA A 420 -18.92 -6.00 -7.89
N PRO A 421 -19.75 -5.69 -6.86
CA PRO A 421 -19.82 -4.33 -6.31
C PRO A 421 -18.46 -3.80 -5.84
N ILE A 422 -17.63 -4.61 -5.19
CA ILE A 422 -16.28 -4.17 -4.77
C ILE A 422 -15.40 -3.90 -6.01
N ALA A 423 -15.48 -4.76 -7.02
CA ALA A 423 -14.70 -4.57 -8.25
C ALA A 423 -15.10 -3.27 -8.96
N TYR A 424 -16.39 -2.94 -9.01
CA TYR A 424 -16.88 -1.68 -9.55
C TYR A 424 -16.46 -0.47 -8.71
N ALA A 425 -16.48 -0.56 -7.38
CA ALA A 425 -15.97 0.50 -6.50
C ALA A 425 -14.49 0.78 -6.75
N HIS A 426 -13.65 -0.26 -6.94
CA HIS A 426 -12.24 -0.09 -7.32
C HIS A 426 -12.09 0.61 -8.66
N LEU A 427 -12.89 0.24 -9.66
CA LEU A 427 -12.87 0.89 -10.98
C LEU A 427 -13.30 2.35 -10.91
N ALA A 428 -14.34 2.66 -10.13
CA ALA A 428 -14.79 4.03 -9.91
C ALA A 428 -13.72 4.88 -9.21
N ALA A 429 -13.13 4.37 -8.12
CA ALA A 429 -12.03 5.03 -7.43
C ALA A 429 -10.83 5.27 -8.36
N TYR A 430 -10.44 4.25 -9.13
CA TYR A 430 -9.35 4.36 -10.10
C TYR A 430 -9.66 5.41 -11.18
N ARG A 431 -10.89 5.42 -11.71
CA ARG A 431 -11.32 6.37 -12.73
C ARG A 431 -11.28 7.80 -12.21
N THR A 432 -11.81 8.05 -11.02
CA THR A 432 -11.74 9.36 -10.35
C THR A 432 -10.28 9.77 -10.11
N GLN A 433 -9.41 8.85 -9.70
CA GLN A 433 -7.98 9.11 -9.58
C GLN A 433 -7.35 9.57 -10.90
N ARG A 434 -7.73 8.96 -12.03
CA ARG A 434 -7.25 9.36 -13.37
C ARG A 434 -7.78 10.75 -13.76
N HIS A 435 -9.01 11.09 -13.41
CA HIS A 435 -9.56 12.43 -13.63
C HIS A 435 -8.80 13.50 -12.82
N ILE A 436 -8.47 13.21 -11.56
CA ILE A 436 -7.66 14.09 -10.71
C ILE A 436 -6.29 14.37 -11.33
N ILE A 437 -5.61 13.31 -11.79
CA ILE A 437 -4.29 13.43 -12.43
C ILE A 437 -4.40 14.27 -13.71
N GLY A 438 -5.39 13.98 -14.56
CA GLY A 438 -5.58 14.70 -15.82
C GLY A 438 -5.91 16.17 -15.64
N PHE A 439 -6.65 16.53 -14.59
CA PHE A 439 -6.98 17.92 -14.29
C PHE A 439 -5.79 18.72 -13.78
N LYS A 440 -5.01 18.16 -12.84
CA LYS A 440 -3.77 18.79 -12.35
C LYS A 440 -2.80 19.10 -13.51
N GLN A 441 -2.63 18.16 -14.43
CA GLN A 441 -1.78 18.36 -15.61
C GLN A 441 -2.24 19.54 -16.50
N ARG A 442 -3.54 19.84 -16.56
CA ARG A 442 -4.06 21.00 -17.31
C ARG A 442 -3.82 22.31 -16.58
N GLU A 443 -4.09 22.38 -15.28
CA GLU A 443 -3.81 23.58 -14.47
C GLU A 443 -2.31 23.93 -14.49
N ASP A 444 -1.42 22.93 -14.44
CA ASP A 444 0.03 23.10 -14.55
C ASP A 444 0.46 23.59 -15.96
N SER A 445 -0.32 23.26 -16.99
CA SER A 445 -0.05 23.68 -18.38
C SER A 445 -0.55 25.11 -18.66
N GLU A 446 -1.69 25.52 -18.07
CA GLU A 446 -2.29 26.85 -18.24
C GLU A 446 -1.58 27.93 -17.41
N SER A 447 -1.02 27.57 -16.25
CA SER A 447 -0.22 28.47 -15.41
C SER A 447 1.17 28.80 -15.97
N GLY A 448 1.63 28.07 -17.00
CA GLY A 448 2.91 28.29 -17.69
C GLY A 448 2.93 29.39 -18.75
N SER A 449 1.84 30.15 -18.97
CA SER A 449 1.71 31.07 -20.11
C SER A 449 1.63 32.58 -19.80
N TYR A 450 1.91 33.05 -18.58
CA TYR A 450 2.03 34.51 -18.32
C TYR A 450 3.48 34.92 -18.03
N GLY A 451 4.09 35.58 -19.00
CA GLY A 451 5.38 36.26 -18.87
C GLY A 451 5.28 37.55 -18.05
N GLY A 452 6.29 37.74 -17.18
CA GLY A 452 6.89 39.02 -16.79
C GLY A 452 5.98 40.14 -16.25
N SER A 453 5.85 40.24 -14.92
CA SER A 453 6.20 41.46 -14.16
C SER A 453 5.99 41.24 -12.65
N SER A 454 6.92 41.81 -11.88
CA SER A 454 7.04 41.78 -10.42
C SER A 454 5.80 42.29 -9.67
N VAL A 455 5.18 41.48 -8.80
CA VAL A 455 4.56 41.90 -7.52
C VAL A 455 4.50 40.69 -6.57
N GLY A 456 4.81 40.93 -5.28
CA GLY A 456 4.84 40.03 -4.11
C GLY A 456 4.17 38.66 -4.19
N VAL A 457 4.96 37.62 -3.94
CA VAL A 457 4.50 36.23 -3.79
C VAL A 457 3.79 36.06 -2.45
N ALA A 458 2.47 36.04 -2.49
CA ALA A 458 1.66 35.53 -1.39
C ALA A 458 1.94 34.03 -1.21
N ALA A 459 2.14 33.62 0.05
CA ALA A 459 2.35 32.23 0.43
C ALA A 459 1.26 31.29 -0.11
N PRO A 460 1.58 30.03 -0.46
CA PRO A 460 0.57 29.07 -0.89
C PRO A 460 -0.39 28.81 0.28
N ARG A 461 -1.66 29.21 0.10
CA ARG A 461 -2.73 28.96 1.08
C ARG A 461 -2.87 27.46 1.28
N ARG A 462 -2.70 26.99 2.52
CA ARG A 462 -3.16 25.66 2.94
C ARG A 462 -4.65 25.54 2.56
N HIS A 463 -4.97 24.74 1.55
CA HIS A 463 -6.36 24.52 1.17
C HIS A 463 -7.01 23.64 2.24
N GLY A 464 -7.87 24.25 3.06
CA GLY A 464 -8.77 23.53 3.97
C GLY A 464 -9.90 22.83 3.22
N VAL A 465 -10.87 22.29 3.98
CA VAL A 465 -12.08 21.55 3.52
C VAL A 465 -12.67 22.10 2.20
N GLY A 466 -12.80 23.43 2.07
CA GLY A 466 -13.39 24.06 0.89
C GLY A 466 -12.62 23.89 -0.43
N GLY A 467 -11.33 23.54 -0.40
CA GLY A 467 -10.57 23.26 -1.64
C GLY A 467 -10.87 21.89 -2.26
N ASP A 468 -11.35 20.94 -1.47
CA ASP A 468 -11.70 19.58 -1.94
C ASP A 468 -13.08 19.57 -2.59
N GLU A 469 -14.04 20.29 -2.02
CA GLU A 469 -15.36 20.54 -2.63
C GLU A 469 -15.23 21.25 -3.98
N VAL A 470 -14.40 22.29 -4.07
CA VAL A 470 -14.17 23.03 -5.33
C VAL A 470 -13.54 22.13 -6.40
N LEU A 471 -12.62 21.23 -6.03
CA LEU A 471 -12.01 20.30 -6.98
C LEU A 471 -13.03 19.25 -7.46
N MET A 472 -13.84 18.70 -6.56
CA MET A 472 -14.90 17.75 -6.91
C MET A 472 -16.02 18.40 -7.72
N ASP A 473 -16.35 19.66 -7.45
CA ASP A 473 -17.34 20.43 -8.19
C ASP A 473 -16.89 20.67 -9.64
N LYS A 474 -15.61 21.00 -9.84
CA LYS A 474 -14.96 21.08 -11.16
C LYS A 474 -14.87 19.72 -11.87
N MET A 475 -14.93 18.62 -11.14
CA MET A 475 -14.86 17.24 -11.66
C MET A 475 -16.22 16.55 -11.72
N LYS A 476 -17.32 17.31 -11.65
CA LYS A 476 -18.67 16.76 -11.76
C LYS A 476 -18.81 15.95 -13.05
N ILE A 477 -19.10 14.67 -12.87
CA ILE A 477 -19.47 13.79 -13.98
C ILE A 477 -20.72 14.38 -14.62
N ASN A 478 -20.68 14.55 -15.94
CA ASN A 478 -21.80 15.04 -16.71
C ASN A 478 -23.05 14.20 -16.37
N ALA A 479 -24.18 14.88 -16.15
CA ALA A 479 -25.43 14.26 -15.72
C ALA A 479 -25.85 13.08 -16.63
N ALA A 480 -25.53 13.14 -17.93
CA ALA A 480 -25.79 12.05 -18.88
C ALA A 480 -25.03 10.75 -18.57
N PHE A 481 -23.89 10.81 -17.89
CA PHE A 481 -23.08 9.65 -17.50
C PHE A 481 -23.23 9.24 -16.05
N LYS A 482 -23.81 10.09 -15.19
CA LYS A 482 -24.08 9.75 -13.78
C LYS A 482 -24.93 8.49 -13.66
N SER A 483 -25.83 8.30 -14.62
CA SER A 483 -26.73 7.16 -14.64
C SER A 483 -26.14 5.90 -15.28
N GLN A 484 -24.91 5.96 -15.80
CA GLN A 484 -24.23 4.88 -16.51
C GLN A 484 -23.02 4.32 -15.72
N MET A 485 -22.60 3.11 -16.08
CA MET A 485 -21.37 2.49 -15.55
C MET A 485 -20.12 3.02 -16.26
N TYR A 486 -19.90 4.35 -16.25
CA TYR A 486 -18.80 5.04 -16.96
C TYR A 486 -17.37 4.59 -16.52
N PHE A 487 -17.29 3.91 -15.38
CA PHE A 487 -16.08 3.35 -14.79
C PHE A 487 -15.74 1.95 -15.32
N CYS A 488 -16.65 1.29 -16.04
CA CYS A 488 -16.41 -0.04 -16.61
C CYS A 488 -15.53 -0.02 -17.86
#